data_AF-A0A3M1IX05-F1
#
_entry.id   AF-A0A3M1IX05-F1
#
_cell.length_a   1.000
_cell.length_b   1.000
_cell.length_c   1.000
_cell.angle_alpha   90.00
_cell.angle_beta   90.00
_cell.angle_gamma   90.00
#
_symmetry.space_group_name_H-M   'P 1'
#
loop_
_entity.id
_entity.type
_entity.pdbx_description
1 polymer ?
#
loop_
_entity_poly.entity_id
_entity_poly.type
_entity_poly.pdbx_seq_one_letter_code
_entity_poly.pdbx_strand_id
1 'polypeptide(L)'
;NEALEFSVEYSGVVVFGTAAVVNDQTEARHGLQLLLDKYFPHLRPGEHYRPIIQEELKRTSVLKISIENWSGKQKKAAADFPGAFFYTNLPTS
;
A
#
# COMPACT_ATOMS: atom_id res chain seq x y z
N ASN A 1 -36.69 -12.21 3.35
CA ASN A 1 -35.46 -11.48 3.00
C ASN A 1 -34.49 -11.56 4.14
N GLU A 2 -33.48 -12.43 4.02
CA GLU A 2 -32.40 -12.57 5.00
C GLU A 2 -31.33 -11.51 4.73
N ALA A 3 -30.86 -10.83 5.78
CA ALA A 3 -29.80 -9.83 5.71
C ALA A 3 -28.40 -10.41 5.39
N LEU A 4 -28.31 -11.72 5.15
CA LEU A 4 -27.06 -12.48 5.04
C LEU A 4 -26.34 -12.29 3.68
N GLU A 5 -27.06 -11.85 2.65
CA GLU A 5 -26.53 -11.71 1.27
C GLU A 5 -25.87 -10.33 1.03
N PHE A 6 -25.98 -9.37 1.95
CA PHE A 6 -25.34 -8.07 1.81
C PHE A 6 -23.84 -8.19 2.09
N SER A 7 -23.04 -8.20 1.04
CA SER A 7 -21.57 -8.16 1.14
C SER A 7 -20.98 -7.19 0.14
N VAL A 8 -19.86 -6.58 0.50
CA VAL A 8 -19.12 -5.64 -0.36
C VAL A 8 -18.04 -6.39 -1.14
N GLU A 9 -17.74 -5.93 -2.35
CA GLU A 9 -16.57 -6.41 -3.08
C GLU A 9 -15.28 -6.00 -2.37
N TYR A 10 -14.32 -6.93 -2.29
CA TYR A 10 -13.01 -6.62 -1.72
C TYR A 10 -11.93 -7.49 -2.36
N SER A 11 -10.71 -6.94 -2.37
CA SER A 11 -9.48 -7.69 -2.57
C SER A 11 -8.54 -7.30 -1.43
N GLY A 12 -8.08 -8.29 -0.68
CA GLY A 12 -7.19 -8.07 0.46
C GLY A 12 -6.08 -9.12 0.49
N VAL A 13 -4.94 -8.73 1.07
CA VAL A 13 -3.79 -9.61 1.31
C VAL A 13 -3.37 -9.44 2.76
N VAL A 14 -3.17 -10.57 3.44
CA VAL A 14 -2.57 -10.64 4.78
C VAL A 14 -1.18 -11.24 4.65
N VAL A 15 -0.17 -10.56 5.20
CA VAL A 15 1.23 -10.98 5.16
C VAL A 15 1.65 -11.39 6.57
N PHE A 16 2.30 -12.56 6.68
CA PHE A 16 2.91 -13.06 7.90
C PHE A 16 4.42 -13.07 7.73
N GLY A 17 5.12 -12.54 8.72
CA GLY A 17 6.57 -12.46 8.68
C GLY A 17 7.12 -11.60 9.80
N THR A 18 8.42 -11.39 9.75
CA THR A 18 9.15 -10.67 10.79
C THR A 18 9.43 -9.23 10.35
N ALA A 19 9.00 -8.25 11.16
CA ALA A 19 9.33 -6.84 10.98
C ALA A 19 10.60 -6.47 11.76
N ALA A 20 11.49 -5.71 11.15
CA ALA A 20 12.69 -5.21 11.80
C ALA A 20 12.99 -3.77 11.37
N VAL A 21 13.59 -3.00 12.28
CA VAL A 21 14.16 -1.68 11.95
C VAL A 21 15.45 -1.90 11.15
N VAL A 22 15.57 -1.19 10.04
CA VAL A 22 16.77 -1.19 9.20
C VAL A 22 17.78 -0.22 9.81
N ASN A 23 18.85 -0.76 10.41
CA ASN A 23 19.89 0.03 11.07
C ASN A 23 21.02 0.46 10.12
N ASP A 24 21.23 -0.28 9.02
CA ASP A 24 22.21 0.11 8.01
C ASP A 24 21.68 1.31 7.21
N GLN A 25 22.45 2.40 7.20
CA GLN A 25 22.01 3.65 6.55
C GLN A 25 21.91 3.51 5.03
N THR A 26 22.72 2.65 4.41
CA THR A 26 22.69 2.42 2.97
C THR A 26 21.43 1.65 2.59
N GLU A 27 21.12 0.58 3.33
CA GLU A 27 19.90 -0.21 3.18
C GLU A 27 18.64 0.65 3.44
N ALA A 28 18.64 1.48 4.50
CA ALA A 28 17.54 2.38 4.82
C ALA A 28 17.29 3.41 3.71
N ARG A 29 18.36 4.03 3.20
CA ARG A 29 18.30 4.95 2.06
C ARG A 29 17.72 4.27 0.82
N HIS A 30 18.20 3.07 0.51
CA HIS A 30 17.74 2.32 -0.64
C HIS A 30 16.26 1.96 -0.52
N GLY A 31 15.82 1.47 0.65
CA GLY A 31 14.41 1.16 0.91
C GLY A 31 13.48 2.36 0.76
N LEU A 32 13.88 3.53 1.27
CA LEU A 32 13.11 4.77 1.08
C LEU A 32 13.06 5.20 -0.39
N GLN A 33 14.16 5.07 -1.13
CA GLN A 33 14.17 5.37 -2.55
C GLN A 33 13.17 4.48 -3.31
N LEU A 34 13.12 3.17 -3.03
CA LEU A 34 12.15 2.26 -3.62
C LEU A 34 10.70 2.66 -3.34
N LEU A 35 10.40 3.21 -2.15
CA LEU A 35 9.08 3.74 -1.83
C LEU A 35 8.76 5.00 -2.63
N LEU A 36 9.70 5.92 -2.76
CA LEU A 36 9.53 7.14 -3.56
C LEU A 36 9.28 6.80 -5.03
N ASP A 37 10.04 5.87 -5.59
CA ASP A 37 9.89 5.43 -6.98
C ASP A 37 8.52 4.76 -7.20
N LYS A 38 8.02 4.01 -6.21
CA LYS A 38 6.71 3.34 -6.28
C LYS A 38 5.53 4.33 -6.22
N TYR A 39 5.58 5.30 -5.30
CA TYR A 39 4.45 6.20 -5.03
C TYR A 39 4.50 7.49 -5.86
N PHE A 40 5.69 7.92 -6.28
CA PHE A 40 5.92 9.15 -7.06
C PHE A 40 6.79 8.88 -8.30
N PRO A 41 6.39 7.95 -9.20
CA PRO A 41 7.22 7.52 -10.32
C PRO A 41 7.57 8.62 -11.33
N HIS A 42 6.86 9.75 -11.30
CA HIS A 42 7.08 10.90 -12.16
C HIS A 42 8.09 11.92 -11.59
N LEU A 43 8.54 11.75 -10.34
CA LEU A 43 9.50 12.65 -9.70
C LEU A 43 10.89 12.03 -9.67
N ARG A 44 11.90 12.79 -10.12
CA ARG A 44 13.30 12.37 -10.17
C ARG A 44 14.14 13.06 -9.08
N PRO A 45 14.91 12.32 -8.25
CA PRO A 45 15.80 12.91 -7.27
C PRO A 45 16.90 13.74 -7.94
N GLY A 46 17.25 14.87 -7.35
CA GLY A 46 18.22 15.83 -7.88
C GLY A 46 17.65 16.83 -8.90
N GLU A 47 16.44 16.59 -9.40
CA GLU A 47 15.75 17.50 -10.32
C GLU A 47 14.47 18.05 -9.71
N HIS A 48 13.60 17.16 -9.24
CA HIS A 48 12.28 17.53 -8.72
C HIS A 48 12.29 17.64 -7.19
N TYR A 49 13.20 16.93 -6.52
CA TYR A 49 13.37 16.97 -5.08
C TYR A 49 14.82 16.69 -4.69
N ARG A 50 15.21 17.13 -3.49
CA ARG A 50 16.54 16.87 -2.95
C ARG A 50 16.70 15.36 -2.65
N PRO A 51 17.80 14.72 -3.06
CA PRO A 51 18.08 13.35 -2.63
C PRO A 51 18.09 13.22 -1.10
N ILE A 52 17.68 12.07 -0.59
CA ILE A 52 17.68 11.76 0.85
C ILE A 52 19.06 12.08 1.43
N ILE A 53 19.15 12.69 2.61
CA ILE A 53 20.43 12.93 3.29
C ILE A 53 20.52 12.18 4.62
N GLN A 54 21.75 11.93 5.10
CA GLN A 54 21.99 11.12 6.30
C GLN A 54 21.30 11.68 7.56
N GLU A 55 21.15 13.00 7.66
CA GLU A 55 20.47 13.63 8.80
C GLU A 55 18.96 13.36 8.83
N GLU A 56 18.32 13.19 7.67
CA GLU A 56 16.92 12.81 7.57
C GLU A 56 16.74 11.34 7.97
N LEU A 57 17.69 10.47 7.61
CA LEU A 57 17.69 9.07 8.02
C LEU A 57 17.81 8.92 9.54
N LYS A 58 18.58 9.78 10.22
CA LYS A 58 18.68 9.75 11.70
C LYS A 58 17.34 10.05 12.40
N ARG A 59 16.40 10.69 11.72
CA ARG A 59 15.06 11.06 12.25
C ARG A 59 13.95 10.14 11.75
N THR A 60 14.27 9.19 10.87
CA THR A 60 13.30 8.34 10.17
C THR A 60 13.65 6.88 10.38
N SER A 61 12.77 6.11 11.04
CA SER A 61 12.93 4.67 11.15
C SER A 61 12.36 3.97 9.92
N VAL A 62 13.21 3.29 9.15
CA VAL A 62 12.79 2.44 8.03
C VAL A 62 12.53 1.04 8.57
N LEU A 63 11.33 0.51 8.34
CA LEU A 63 10.99 -0.87 8.69
C LEU A 63 11.01 -1.74 7.43
N LYS A 64 11.58 -2.94 7.55
CA LYS A 64 11.45 -4.01 6.56
C LYS A 64 10.66 -5.17 7.14
N ILE A 65 9.83 -5.80 6.31
CA ILE A 65 9.11 -7.02 6.66
C ILE A 65 9.66 -8.13 5.79
N SER A 66 10.30 -9.11 6.42
CA SER A 66 10.67 -10.37 5.77
C SER A 66 9.42 -11.24 5.71
N ILE A 67 8.83 -11.34 4.51
CA ILE A 67 7.60 -12.13 4.29
C ILE A 67 7.94 -13.61 4.33
N GLU A 68 7.29 -14.34 5.24
CA GLU A 68 7.42 -15.79 5.39
C GLU A 68 6.24 -16.49 4.73
N ASN A 69 5.04 -15.93 4.87
CA ASN A 69 3.83 -16.44 4.23
C ASN A 69 2.84 -15.30 3.96
N TRP A 70 1.87 -15.53 3.10
CA TRP A 70 0.82 -14.57 2.79
C TRP A 70 -0.46 -15.27 2.31
N SER A 71 -1.60 -14.65 2.58
CA SER A 71 -2.91 -15.13 2.15
C SER A 71 -3.68 -13.99 1.48
N GLY A 72 -4.15 -14.23 0.27
CA GLY A 72 -5.03 -13.32 -0.47
C GLY A 72 -6.48 -13.79 -0.40
N LYS A 73 -7.42 -12.87 -0.19
CA LYS A 73 -8.85 -13.14 -0.29
C LYS A 73 -9.52 -12.07 -1.13
N GLN A 74 -10.33 -12.53 -2.07
CA GLN A 74 -11.10 -11.66 -2.95
C GLN A 74 -12.55 -12.14 -3.01
N LYS A 75 -13.49 -11.19 -2.98
CA LYS A 75 -14.89 -11.41 -3.33
C LYS A 75 -15.27 -10.40 -4.41
N LYS A 76 -15.65 -10.91 -5.59
CA LYS A 76 -16.25 -10.13 -6.68
C LYS A 76 -17.70 -10.61 -6.84
N ALA A 77 -18.64 -9.69 -6.96
CA ALA A 77 -20.01 -10.02 -7.30
C ALA A 77 -20.08 -10.39 -8.80
N ALA A 78 -21.09 -11.17 -9.18
CA ALA A 78 -21.42 -11.32 -10.60
C ALA A 78 -21.91 -9.97 -11.14
N ALA A 79 -21.62 -9.67 -12.41
CA ALA A 79 -21.96 -8.39 -13.03
C ALA A 79 -23.45 -8.04 -12.94
N ASP A 80 -24.31 -9.06 -12.85
CA ASP A 80 -25.77 -8.92 -12.89
C ASP A 80 -26.43 -9.26 -11.54
N PHE A 81 -25.74 -9.08 -10.40
CA PHE A 81 -26.27 -9.47 -9.08
C PHE A 81 -27.52 -8.63 -8.70
N PRO A 82 -28.71 -9.26 -8.53
CA PRO A 82 -29.93 -8.55 -8.15
C PRO A 82 -29.80 -8.00 -6.73
N GLY A 83 -29.76 -6.66 -6.58
CA GLY A 83 -29.56 -5.99 -5.29
C GLY A 83 -28.17 -5.38 -5.09
N ALA A 84 -27.32 -5.36 -6.13
CA ALA A 84 -26.07 -4.61 -6.10
C ALA A 84 -26.34 -3.10 -5.89
N PHE A 85 -25.83 -2.56 -4.78
CA PHE A 85 -25.83 -1.12 -4.51
C PHE A 85 -24.58 -0.49 -5.12
N PHE A 86 -24.77 0.31 -6.17
CA PHE A 86 -23.70 1.12 -6.75
C PHE A 86 -23.69 2.50 -6.11
N TYR A 87 -22.54 2.95 -5.61
CA TYR A 87 -22.38 4.30 -5.05
C TYR A 87 -22.32 5.32 -6.20
N THR A 88 -23.48 5.71 -6.75
CA THR A 88 -23.57 6.79 -7.74
C THR A 88 -23.82 8.11 -7.02
N ASN A 89 -22.78 8.75 -6.51
CA ASN A 89 -22.80 10.18 -6.17
C ASN A 89 -21.37 10.73 -6.16
N LEU A 90 -20.90 11.18 -7.32
CA LEU A 90 -19.91 12.25 -7.38
C LEU A 90 -20.70 13.57 -7.30
N PRO A 91 -20.40 14.48 -6.35
CA PRO A 91 -20.98 15.82 -6.40
C PRO A 91 -20.49 16.48 -7.68
N THR A 92 -21.41 16.85 -8.56
CA THR A 92 -21.13 17.78 -9.65
C THR A 92 -20.86 19.15 -9.04
N SER A 93 -19.64 19.65 -9.21
CA SER A 93 -19.26 21.04 -8.96
C SER A 93 -20.12 22.02 -9.75
#